data_AF-A0A842Q6Y4-F1
#
_entry.id   AF-A0A842Q6Y4-F1
#
_cell.length_a   1.000
_cell.length_b   1.000
_cell.length_c   1.000
_cell.angle_alpha   90.00
_cell.angle_beta   90.00
_cell.angle_gamma   90.00
#
_symmetry.space_group_name_H-M   'P 1'
#
loop_
_entity.id
_entity.type
_entity.pdbx_description
1 polymer ?
#
loop_
_entity_poly.entity_id
_entity_poly.type
_entity_poly.pdbx_seq_one_letter_code
_entity_poly.pdbx_strand_id
1 'polypeptide(L)' 'MLKVRNEFVWLWIAIEPINKIILGIRISFERTMLVAEQFLQELVRKYGKHPVSTDRGTHGIHRFVNS' A
#
# COMPACT_ATOMS: atom_id res chain seq x y z
N MET A 1 0.95 10.74 6.52
CA MET A 1 0.57 10.61 7.95
C MET A 1 -0.54 11.60 8.22
N LEU A 2 -1.63 11.16 8.84
CA LEU A 2 -2.78 11.99 9.18
C LEU A 2 -2.86 12.12 10.70
N LYS A 3 -3.18 13.32 11.19
CA LYS A 3 -3.49 13.52 12.62
C LYS A 3 -5.00 13.44 12.79
N VAL A 4 -5.46 12.49 13.60
CA VAL A 4 -6.87 12.33 13.96
C VAL A 4 -6.97 12.53 15.47
N ARG A 5 -7.57 13.65 15.89
CA ARG A 5 -7.57 14.11 17.29
C ARG A 5 -6.14 14.26 17.83
N ASN A 6 -5.75 13.42 18.79
CA ASN A 6 -4.43 13.43 19.41
C ASN A 6 -3.51 12.30 18.90
N GLU A 7 -3.98 11.47 17.98
CA GLU A 7 -3.25 10.32 17.45
C GLU A 7 -2.77 10.56 16.03
N PHE A 8 -1.64 9.95 15.69
CA PHE A 8 -1.14 9.89 14.31
C PHE A 8 -1.50 8.54 13.70
N VAL A 9 -2.08 8.57 12.50
CA VAL A 9 -2.40 7.38 11.72
C VAL A 9 -1.66 7.37 10.39
N TRP A 10 -1.33 6.17 9.95
CA TRP A 10 -0.75 5.89 8.64
C TRP A 10 -1.86 5.52 7.66
N LEU A 11 -1.77 6.14 6.49
CA LEU A 11 -2.67 5.90 5.38
C LEU A 11 -1.88 5.19 4.28
N TRP A 12 -2.33 4.01 3.91
CA TRP A 12 -1.81 3.22 2.80
C TRP A 12 -2.78 3.36 1.64
N ILE A 13 -2.30 3.74 0.47
CA ILE A 13 -3.12 3.95 -0.73
C ILE A 13 -2.46 3.20 -1.88
N ALA A 14 -3.24 2.40 -2.59
CA ALA A 14 -2.84 1.84 -3.88
C ALA A 14 -3.56 2.59 -5.00
N ILE A 15 -2.79 3.06 -5.97
CA ILE A 15 -3.29 3.85 -7.09
C ILE A 15 -2.84 3.18 -8.39
N GLU A 16 -3.78 2.96 -9.29
CA GLU A 16 -3.48 2.54 -10.66
C GLU A 16 -2.83 3.73 -11.40
N PRO A 17 -1.62 3.58 -11.96
CA PRO A 17 -0.81 4.71 -12.38
C PRO A 17 -1.34 5.46 -13.61
N ILE A 18 -2.09 4.82 -14.52
CA ILE A 18 -2.52 5.40 -15.79
C ILE A 18 -3.75 6.28 -15.58
N ASN A 19 -4.82 5.71 -15.04
CA ASN A 19 -6.11 6.37 -14.88
C ASN A 19 -6.26 7.04 -13.51
N LYS A 20 -5.23 6.92 -12.64
CA LYS A 20 -5.21 7.48 -11.27
C LYS A 20 -6.36 6.98 -10.40
N ILE A 21 -6.78 5.74 -10.62
CA ILE A 21 -7.87 5.12 -9.87
C ILE A 21 -7.33 4.59 -8.54
N ILE A 22 -8.03 4.88 -7.44
CA ILE A 22 -7.72 4.30 -6.13
C ILE A 22 -8.21 2.85 -6.11
N LEU A 23 -7.28 1.91 -5.99
CA LEU A 23 -7.56 0.48 -5.94
C LEU A 23 -7.87 -0.02 -4.53
N GLY A 24 -7.33 0.65 -3.51
CA GLY A 24 -7.57 0.33 -2.12
C GLY A 24 -6.96 1.35 -1.16
N ILE A 25 -7.54 1.42 0.03
CA ILE A 25 -7.11 2.27 1.14
C ILE A 25 -7.07 1.42 2.41
N ARG A 26 -6.01 1.57 3.21
CA ARG A 26 -5.93 1.03 4.57
C ARG A 26 -5.46 2.10 5.54
N ILE A 27 -6.04 2.14 6.73
CA ILE A 27 -5.60 2.98 7.84
C ILE A 27 -5.00 2.07 8.92
N SER A 28 -3.86 2.47 9.49
CA SER A 28 -3.25 1.78 10.63
C SER A 28 -2.63 2.78 11.60
N PHE A 29 -2.50 2.40 12.87
CA PHE A 29 -1.73 3.20 13.83
C PHE A 29 -0.22 2.96 13.64
N GLU A 30 0.17 1.77 13.22
CA GLU A 30 1.56 1.37 13.02
C GLU A 30 1.99 1.46 11.55
N ARG A 31 3.22 1.93 11.30
CA ARG A 31 3.88 1.87 9.98
C ARG A 31 4.85 0.70 9.91
N THR A 32 4.31 -0.51 9.81
CA THR A 32 5.13 -1.73 9.76
C THR A 32 5.06 -2.40 8.39
N MET A 33 6.08 -3.21 8.09
CA MET A 33 6.12 -4.00 6.87
C MET A 33 5.02 -5.07 6.84
N LEU A 34 4.63 -5.61 7.99
CA LEU A 34 3.52 -6.58 8.10
C LEU A 34 2.19 -5.97 7.66
N VAL A 35 1.90 -4.74 8.08
CA VAL A 35 0.67 -4.02 7.66
C VAL A 35 0.69 -3.78 6.15
N ALA A 36 1.86 -3.41 5.60
CA ALA A 36 2.03 -3.24 4.16
C ALA A 36 1.78 -4.55 3.39
N GLU A 37 2.31 -5.67 3.89
CA GLU A 37 2.15 -6.98 3.26
C GLU A 37 0.69 -7.45 3.28
N GLN A 38 0.00 -7.28 4.42
CA GLN A 38 -1.43 -7.59 4.52
C GLN A 38 -2.26 -6.77 3.52
N PHE A 39 -1.97 -5.47 3.39
CA PHE A 39 -2.62 -4.61 2.43
C PHE A 39 -2.37 -5.06 0.98
N LEU A 40 -1.13 -5.44 0.64
CA LEU A 40 -0.79 -5.95 -0.69
C LEU A 40 -1.48 -7.29 -0.98
N GLN A 41 -1.55 -8.21 -0.01
CA GLN A 41 -2.22 -9.48 -0.17
C GLN A 41 -3.73 -9.32 -0.46
N GLU A 42 -4.39 -8.34 0.16
CA GLU A 42 -5.79 -8.02 -0.15
C GLU A 42 -5.96 -7.52 -1.59
N LEU A 43 -5.05 -6.66 -2.06
CA LEU A 43 -5.06 -6.18 -3.44
C LEU A 43 -4.81 -7.32 -4.43
N VAL A 44 -3.88 -8.24 -4.12
CA VAL A 44 -3.60 -9.41 -4.96
C VAL A 44 -4.82 -10.33 -5.04
N ARG A 45 -5.52 -10.56 -3.93
CA ARG A 45 -6.76 -11.36 -3.94
C ARG A 45 -7.85 -10.73 -4.79
N LYS A 46 -7.95 -9.39 -4.79
CA LYS A 46 -9.02 -8.66 -5.49
C LYS A 46 -8.73 -8.44 -6.98
N TYR A 47 -7.48 -8.14 -7.33
CA TYR A 47 -7.10 -7.71 -8.69
C TYR A 47 -6.10 -8.63 -9.37
N GLY A 48 -5.57 -9.63 -8.66
CA GLY A 48 -4.48 -10.49 -9.14
C GLY A 48 -3.09 -9.91 -8.83
N LYS A 49 -2.05 -10.65 -9.21
CA LYS A 49 -0.65 -10.21 -9.03
C LYS A 49 -0.31 -9.14 -10.07
N HIS A 50 0.14 -7.98 -9.59
CA HIS A 50 0.59 -6.86 -10.42
C HIS A 50 1.93 -6.31 -9.93
N PRO A 51 2.77 -5.73 -10.80
CA PRO A 51 3.94 -4.98 -10.38
C PRO A 51 3.52 -3.80 -9.50
N VAL A 52 4.17 -3.67 -8.34
CA VAL A 52 3.95 -2.55 -7.42
C VAL A 52 5.23 -1.73 -7.34
N SER A 53 5.08 -0.40 -7.34
CA SER A 53 6.16 0.53 -7.02
C SER A 53 5.83 1.21 -5.69
N THR A 54 6.83 1.37 -4.83
CA THR A 54 6.71 2.12 -3.58
C THR A 54 7.76 3.21 -3.54
N ASP A 55 7.45 4.33 -2.89
CA ASP A 55 8.29 5.54 -2.81
C ASP A 55 9.53 5.40 -1.91
N ARG A 56 9.86 4.18 -1.47
CA ARG A 56 11.00 3.91 -0.61
C ARG A 56 12.31 3.88 -1.41
N GLY A 57 12.79 5.06 -1.81
CA GLY A 57 14.12 5.29 -2.39
C GLY A 57 14.27 4.94 -3.88
N THR A 58 15.33 5.46 -4.50
CA THR A 58 15.65 5.51 -5.95
C THR A 58 15.76 4.15 -6.68
N HIS A 59 15.41 3.05 -6.03
CA HIS A 59 15.28 1.74 -6.64
C HIS A 59 13.89 1.21 -6.29
N GLY A 60 12.92 1.48 -7.16
CA GLY A 60 11.56 0.96 -7.06
C GLY A 60 11.61 -0.55 -6.91
N ILE A 61 11.28 -1.04 -5.72
CA ILE A 61 11.21 -2.47 -5.46
C ILE A 61 10.06 -3.07 -6.27
N HIS A 62 10.39 -3.69 -7.41
CA HIS A 62 9.51 -4.61 -8.12
C HIS A 62 9.35 -5.88 -7.29
N ARG A 63 8.62 -5.80 -6.17
CA ARG A 63 8.19 -7.00 -5.46
C ARG A 63 6.96 -7.52 -6.19
N PHE A 64 7.17 -8.55 -7.00
CA PHE A 64 6.13 -9.53 -7.26
C PHE A 64 5.75 -10.11 -5.90
N VAL A 65 4.55 -9.79 -5.42
CA VAL A 65 4.01 -10.41 -4.20
C VAL A 65 3.81 -11.88 -4.55
N ASN A 66 4.78 -12.72 -4.20
CA ASN A 66 4.65 -14.16 -4.35
C ASN A 66 3.78 -14.70 -3.21
N SER A 67 2.73 -15.38 -3.66
CA SER A 67 1.84 -16.28 -2.93
C SER A 67 2.59 -17.34 -2.15
#